data_AF-A0A2G2F0C7-F1
#
_entry.id   AF-A0A2G2F0C7-F1
#
_cell.length_a   1.000
_cell.length_b   1.000
_cell.length_c   1.000
_cell.angle_alpha   90.00
_cell.angle_beta   90.00
_cell.angle_gamma   90.00
#
_symmetry.space_group_name_H-M   'P 1'
#
loop_
_entity.id
_entity.type
_entity.pdbx_description
1 polymer ?
#
loop_
_entity_poly.entity_id
_entity_poly.type
_entity_poly.pdbx_seq_one_letter_code
_entity_poly.pdbx_strand_id
1 'polypeptide(L)'
;MFEDPDRGNRQIETEIYYPSTVAGEDTPGATGEYPVIVFGHGFVMVWSAYANLWEEFVPRGFIMAFPRTEGNAFSTDHQKFGWDLQFLVTAMQQEGNDPASMLYQLVASETALMGHSMGGGAAFLAADSLVTNGNTNLKTLVGLAPAESSSNGVSSIASATQITLPSLILSGVQDGVTPPADHHIPMYNNLASDCKTIIHVTGGAHCYFANSNAACDFGESTSSNGISITRQEQHQVTFDFVNLWLDYTLKADCNDFTVFNDSLAVSPRINFDQVCNGPMSFESSETATICQGDIYTFPDGTTGSTATTHISALISTGGCDSLVETTLDVINSYNITESASICQGSTYTFPDGTTSSAATTYTSNLTSVNGCDSIIETTLDVVNSYNITESASICQGGTYTF
;
A
#
# COMPACT_ATOMS: atom_id res chain seq x y z
N MET A 1 -8.12 -0.17 19.36
CA MET A 1 -7.16 0.61 20.18
C MET A 1 -5.79 0.05 19.89
N PHE A 2 -4.86 0.90 19.44
CA PHE A 2 -3.49 0.45 19.16
C PHE A 2 -2.60 0.63 20.39
N GLU A 3 -1.60 -0.24 20.51
CA GLU A 3 -0.56 -0.16 21.53
C GLU A 3 0.80 0.03 20.87
N ASP A 4 1.51 1.11 21.22
CA ASP A 4 2.87 1.35 20.76
C ASP A 4 3.86 0.82 21.82
N PRO A 5 4.48 -0.36 21.59
CA PRO A 5 5.37 -0.98 22.56
C PRO A 5 6.67 -0.21 22.74
N ASP A 6 7.16 0.47 21.70
CA ASP A 6 8.42 1.20 21.71
C ASP A 6 8.32 2.48 22.55
N ARG A 7 7.10 2.97 22.79
CA ARG A 7 6.81 4.11 23.67
C ARG A 7 6.15 3.70 24.99
N GLY A 8 6.47 2.50 25.48
CA GLY A 8 6.04 2.02 26.80
C GLY A 8 4.58 1.59 26.82
N ASN A 9 4.13 0.91 25.75
CA ASN A 9 2.74 0.51 25.51
C ASN A 9 1.79 1.71 25.53
N ARG A 10 2.21 2.81 24.88
CA ARG A 10 1.37 3.99 24.74
C ARG A 10 0.11 3.61 23.98
N GLN A 11 -1.03 3.92 24.57
CA GLN A 11 -2.34 3.63 23.99
C GLN A 11 -2.71 4.73 23.00
N ILE A 12 -3.06 4.34 21.78
CA ILE A 12 -3.48 5.24 20.71
C ILE A 12 -4.89 4.81 20.29
N GLU A 13 -5.88 5.34 21.02
CA GLU A 13 -7.28 5.20 20.64
C GLU A 13 -7.47 5.88 19.27
N THR A 14 -8.01 5.15 18.31
CA THR A 14 -8.08 5.55 16.90
C THR A 14 -9.42 5.15 16.34
N GLU A 15 -10.09 6.11 15.69
CA GLU A 15 -11.33 5.87 14.95
C GLU A 15 -10.97 5.56 13.49
N ILE A 16 -11.51 4.48 12.94
CA ILE A 16 -11.21 4.04 11.57
C ILE A 16 -12.50 4.02 10.77
N TYR A 17 -12.49 4.69 9.62
CA TYR A 17 -13.58 4.67 8.66
C TYR A 17 -13.07 4.07 7.35
N TYR A 18 -13.81 3.12 6.79
CA TYR A 18 -13.38 2.34 5.64
C TYR A 18 -14.56 1.97 4.72
N PRO A 19 -14.30 1.68 3.43
CA PRO A 19 -15.33 1.23 2.51
C PRO A 19 -15.94 -0.09 2.97
N SER A 20 -17.26 -0.14 3.11
CA SER A 20 -17.99 -1.31 3.60
C SER A 20 -19.13 -1.70 2.66
N THR A 21 -19.49 -2.98 2.68
CA THR A 21 -20.63 -3.51 1.92
C THR A 21 -21.97 -2.95 2.41
N VAL A 22 -22.04 -2.52 3.68
CA VAL A 22 -23.23 -1.93 4.30
C VAL A 22 -22.79 -0.85 5.29
N ALA A 23 -23.49 0.27 5.35
CA ALA A 23 -23.22 1.32 6.33
C ALA A 23 -23.47 0.82 7.77
N GLY A 24 -22.50 1.05 8.66
CA GLY A 24 -22.60 0.72 10.08
C GLY A 24 -21.24 0.56 10.75
N GLU A 25 -21.26 0.41 12.07
CA GLU A 25 -20.07 0.11 12.89
C GLU A 25 -19.68 -1.36 12.72
N ASP A 26 -18.38 -1.63 12.64
CA ASP A 26 -17.79 -2.98 12.57
C ASP A 26 -18.46 -3.87 11.50
N THR A 27 -18.76 -3.28 10.34
CA THR A 27 -19.38 -3.99 9.21
C THR A 27 -18.31 -4.62 8.31
N PRO A 28 -18.61 -5.73 7.61
CA PRO A 28 -17.64 -6.34 6.69
C PRO A 28 -17.23 -5.37 5.58
N GLY A 29 -15.93 -5.13 5.44
CA GLY A 29 -15.37 -4.26 4.41
C GLY A 29 -15.74 -4.69 2.99
N ALA A 30 -15.84 -3.71 2.10
CA ALA A 30 -16.05 -3.96 0.69
C ALA A 30 -14.80 -4.60 0.07
N THR A 31 -14.98 -5.49 -0.91
CA THR A 31 -13.84 -6.13 -1.57
C THR A 31 -13.00 -5.10 -2.32
N GLY A 32 -11.69 -5.08 -2.03
CA GLY A 32 -10.69 -4.22 -2.66
C GLY A 32 -9.57 -3.88 -1.67
N GLU A 33 -8.48 -3.32 -2.18
CA GLU A 33 -7.42 -2.71 -1.38
C GLU A 33 -7.55 -1.19 -1.48
N TYR A 34 -7.49 -0.51 -0.34
CA TYR A 34 -7.77 0.91 -0.23
C TYR A 34 -6.59 1.63 0.44
N PRO A 35 -6.06 2.70 -0.16
CA PRO A 35 -5.01 3.50 0.46
C PRO A 35 -5.48 4.13 1.77
N VAL A 36 -4.53 4.36 2.68
CA VAL A 36 -4.80 4.87 4.02
C VAL A 36 -4.52 6.36 4.11
N ILE A 37 -5.37 7.10 4.80
CA ILE A 37 -5.13 8.48 5.21
C ILE A 37 -5.08 8.51 6.73
N VAL A 38 -3.88 8.73 7.28
CA VAL A 38 -3.70 8.96 8.73
C VAL A 38 -3.85 10.45 8.99
N PHE A 39 -4.84 10.84 9.79
CA PHE A 39 -5.25 12.24 9.93
C PHE A 39 -4.98 12.83 11.32
N GLY A 40 -4.17 13.88 11.40
CA GLY A 40 -3.95 14.66 12.62
C GLY A 40 -4.98 15.78 12.80
N HIS A 41 -5.75 15.74 13.90
CA HIS A 41 -6.72 16.79 14.23
C HIS A 41 -6.08 18.09 14.75
N GLY A 42 -6.84 19.19 14.72
CA GLY A 42 -6.43 20.48 15.30
C GLY A 42 -6.41 20.49 16.82
N PHE A 43 -5.78 21.51 17.40
CA PHE A 43 -5.71 21.66 18.86
C PHE A 43 -7.11 21.71 19.46
N VAL A 44 -7.35 20.92 20.52
CA VAL A 44 -8.64 20.77 21.23
C VAL A 44 -9.84 20.36 20.37
N MET A 45 -9.61 19.92 19.13
CA MET A 45 -10.64 19.41 18.25
C MET A 45 -10.79 17.91 18.44
N VAL A 46 -12.03 17.43 18.41
CA VAL A 46 -12.33 16.00 18.37
C VAL A 46 -12.40 15.52 16.93
N TRP A 47 -12.11 14.23 16.71
CA TRP A 47 -12.17 13.60 15.38
C TRP A 47 -13.49 13.90 14.67
N SER A 48 -14.62 13.91 15.41
CA SER A 48 -15.96 14.08 14.82
C SER A 48 -16.18 15.43 14.14
N ALA A 49 -15.34 16.43 14.45
CA ALA A 49 -15.36 17.71 13.75
C ALA A 49 -14.93 17.59 12.27
N TYR A 50 -14.33 16.47 11.88
CA TYR A 50 -13.83 16.20 10.53
C TYR A 50 -14.75 15.30 9.71
N ALA A 51 -16.06 15.27 10.02
CA ALA A 51 -17.01 14.42 9.30
C ALA A 51 -17.01 14.64 7.79
N ASN A 52 -16.84 15.90 7.39
CA ASN A 52 -16.68 16.27 5.99
C ASN A 52 -15.56 15.49 5.29
N LEU A 53 -14.50 15.08 5.99
CA LEU A 53 -13.37 14.37 5.37
C LEU A 53 -13.68 12.89 5.14
N TRP A 54 -14.16 12.16 6.15
CA TRP A 54 -14.47 10.73 5.93
C TRP A 54 -15.73 10.52 5.10
N GLU A 55 -16.69 11.46 5.16
CA GLU A 55 -17.86 11.46 4.27
C GLU A 55 -17.48 11.70 2.81
N GLU A 56 -16.36 12.38 2.54
CA GLU A 56 -15.83 12.57 1.18
C GLU A 56 -14.92 11.41 0.76
N PHE A 57 -13.90 11.08 1.55
CA PHE A 57 -12.83 10.19 1.11
C PHE A 57 -13.19 8.70 1.20
N VAL A 58 -13.99 8.27 2.19
CA VAL A 58 -14.34 6.85 2.31
C VAL A 58 -15.17 6.35 1.13
N PRO A 59 -16.20 7.07 0.65
CA PRO A 59 -16.91 6.69 -0.58
C PRO A 59 -16.02 6.68 -1.84
N ARG A 60 -14.90 7.39 -1.82
CA ARG A 60 -13.89 7.38 -2.91
C ARG A 60 -12.90 6.22 -2.80
N GLY A 61 -13.05 5.31 -1.83
CA GLY A 61 -12.17 4.16 -1.68
C GLY A 61 -10.88 4.46 -0.92
N PHE A 62 -10.97 5.24 0.15
CA PHE A 62 -9.88 5.45 1.10
C PHE A 62 -10.26 4.93 2.49
N ILE A 63 -9.28 4.42 3.23
CA ILE A 63 -9.40 4.16 4.66
C ILE A 63 -8.89 5.40 5.40
N MET A 64 -9.64 5.90 6.39
CA MET A 64 -9.20 7.01 7.22
C MET A 64 -8.99 6.58 8.67
N ALA A 65 -7.84 6.93 9.25
CA ALA A 65 -7.51 6.68 10.65
C ALA A 65 -7.33 8.00 11.42
N PHE A 66 -8.11 8.18 12.48
CA PHE A 66 -8.13 9.38 13.32
C PHE A 66 -7.69 9.04 14.75
N PRO A 67 -6.42 9.23 15.14
CA PRO A 67 -6.03 9.14 16.54
C PRO A 67 -6.78 10.18 17.39
N ARG A 68 -7.09 9.80 18.62
CA ARG A 68 -7.76 10.65 19.64
C ARG A 68 -6.81 11.15 20.72
N THR A 69 -5.51 10.84 20.59
CA THR A 69 -4.46 11.30 21.49
C THR A 69 -4.22 12.80 21.33
N GLU A 70 -3.68 13.45 22.36
CA GLU A 70 -3.28 14.88 22.32
C GLU A 70 -4.42 15.89 22.02
N GLY A 71 -5.69 15.46 21.99
CA GLY A 71 -6.88 16.29 21.77
C GLY A 71 -7.39 17.10 22.97
N ASN A 72 -6.70 17.10 24.10
CA ASN A 72 -7.13 17.85 25.29
C ASN A 72 -6.27 19.10 25.54
N ALA A 73 -6.88 20.18 26.04
CA ALA A 73 -6.23 21.49 26.17
C ALA A 73 -5.08 21.56 27.18
N PHE A 74 -4.93 20.57 28.07
CA PHE A 74 -4.05 20.62 29.23
C PHE A 74 -2.82 19.72 29.11
N SER A 75 -2.75 18.86 28.10
CA SER A 75 -1.66 17.90 27.94
C SER A 75 -1.19 17.69 26.52
N THR A 76 -1.52 18.58 25.58
CA THR A 76 -1.08 18.45 24.18
C THR A 76 0.44 18.58 24.06
N ASP A 77 1.05 17.55 23.48
CA ASP A 77 2.45 17.50 23.07
C ASP A 77 2.52 17.18 21.57
N HIS A 78 2.92 18.17 20.76
CA HIS A 78 2.93 18.04 19.30
C HIS A 78 3.89 16.94 18.82
N GLN A 79 5.00 16.70 19.54
CA GLN A 79 5.95 15.66 19.16
C GLN A 79 5.39 14.27 19.45
N LYS A 80 4.70 14.10 20.59
CA LYS A 80 4.01 12.84 20.87
C LYS A 80 2.91 12.57 19.86
N PHE A 81 2.19 13.61 19.44
CA PHE A 81 1.19 13.46 18.40
C PHE A 81 1.81 13.07 17.05
N GLY A 82 2.93 13.70 16.67
CA GLY A 82 3.68 13.31 15.47
C GLY A 82 4.13 11.85 15.52
N TRP A 83 4.62 11.38 16.66
CA TRP A 83 4.96 9.96 16.83
C TRP A 83 3.73 9.03 16.77
N ASP A 84 2.56 9.46 17.25
CA ASP A 84 1.32 8.67 17.11
C ASP A 84 0.91 8.54 15.65
N LEU A 85 0.97 9.64 14.88
CA LEU A 85 0.70 9.62 13.45
C LEU A 85 1.71 8.74 12.69
N GLN A 86 2.99 8.86 13.02
CA GLN A 86 4.05 8.00 12.49
C GLN A 86 3.78 6.52 12.76
N PHE A 87 3.45 6.18 14.00
CA PHE A 87 3.15 4.81 14.40
C PHE A 87 1.97 4.25 13.60
N LEU A 88 0.91 5.03 13.43
CA LEU A 88 -0.29 4.61 12.72
C LEU A 88 -0.05 4.31 11.23
N VAL A 89 0.90 5.01 10.58
CA VAL A 89 1.29 4.67 9.19
C VAL A 89 1.74 3.21 9.10
N THR A 90 2.51 2.71 10.07
CA THR A 90 2.97 1.32 10.09
C THR A 90 1.89 0.37 10.64
N ALA A 91 1.18 0.76 11.70
CA ALA A 91 0.20 -0.10 12.35
C ALA A 91 -0.96 -0.46 11.42
N MET A 92 -1.43 0.49 10.59
CA MET A 92 -2.48 0.21 9.60
C MET A 92 -2.06 -0.83 8.57
N GLN A 93 -0.78 -0.84 8.17
CA GLN A 93 -0.24 -1.86 7.26
C GLN A 93 -0.20 -3.24 7.93
N GLN A 94 0.01 -3.30 9.24
CA GLN A 94 -0.06 -4.55 10.00
C GLN A 94 -1.49 -5.07 10.09
N GLU A 95 -2.48 -4.20 10.29
CA GLU A 95 -3.91 -4.58 10.27
C GLU A 95 -4.30 -5.19 8.92
N GLY A 96 -3.81 -4.64 7.81
CA GLY A 96 -4.00 -5.22 6.48
C GLY A 96 -3.50 -6.67 6.32
N ASN A 97 -2.48 -7.03 7.08
CA ASN A 97 -1.80 -8.33 7.01
C ASN A 97 -2.26 -9.32 8.09
N ASP A 98 -3.02 -8.89 9.09
CA ASP A 98 -3.47 -9.74 10.19
C ASP A 98 -4.83 -10.39 9.87
N PRO A 99 -4.92 -11.74 9.73
CA PRO A 99 -6.19 -12.43 9.47
C PRO A 99 -7.25 -12.27 10.57
N ALA A 100 -6.86 -11.80 11.75
CA ALA A 100 -7.80 -11.46 12.83
C ALA A 100 -8.36 -10.04 12.73
N SER A 101 -7.73 -9.16 11.92
CA SER A 101 -8.20 -7.80 11.71
C SER A 101 -9.43 -7.75 10.81
N MET A 102 -10.30 -6.78 11.08
CA MET A 102 -11.41 -6.43 10.19
C MET A 102 -10.94 -5.77 8.88
N LEU A 103 -9.69 -5.30 8.87
CA LEU A 103 -9.06 -4.67 7.72
C LEU A 103 -8.18 -5.64 6.92
N TYR A 104 -8.20 -6.93 7.27
CA TYR A 104 -7.42 -7.96 6.58
C TYR A 104 -7.71 -7.94 5.07
N GLN A 105 -6.65 -7.81 4.27
CA GLN A 105 -6.71 -7.70 2.80
C GLN A 105 -7.47 -6.46 2.26
N LEU A 106 -7.74 -5.46 3.10
CA LEU A 106 -8.38 -4.20 2.69
C LEU A 106 -7.42 -3.03 2.58
N VAL A 107 -6.23 -3.12 3.19
CA VAL A 107 -5.27 -2.01 3.28
C VAL A 107 -4.29 -2.08 2.12
N ALA A 108 -4.32 -1.08 1.26
CA ALA A 108 -3.29 -0.90 0.24
C ALA A 108 -1.97 -0.41 0.85
N SER A 109 -0.87 -0.59 0.13
CA SER A 109 0.47 -0.26 0.61
C SER A 109 0.70 1.25 0.75
N GLU A 110 -0.07 2.05 0.04
CA GLU A 110 0.02 3.49 -0.07
C GLU A 110 -0.68 4.18 1.10
N THR A 111 0.03 5.10 1.75
CA THR A 111 -0.49 5.92 2.85
C THR A 111 -0.21 7.40 2.63
N ALA A 112 -1.20 8.25 2.89
CA ALA A 112 -1.01 9.69 3.08
C ALA A 112 -0.97 10.03 4.57
N LEU A 113 -0.08 10.95 4.93
CA LEU A 113 -0.22 11.71 6.17
C LEU A 113 -0.96 13.00 5.86
N MET A 114 -2.06 13.23 6.56
CA MET A 114 -2.84 14.46 6.45
C MET A 114 -3.03 15.09 7.83
N GLY A 115 -3.15 16.40 7.92
CA GLY A 115 -3.51 17.00 9.19
C GLY A 115 -3.92 18.46 9.10
N HIS A 116 -4.70 18.89 10.10
CA HIS A 116 -5.18 20.27 10.22
C HIS A 116 -4.54 21.01 11.40
N SER A 117 -4.15 22.27 11.22
CA SER A 117 -3.63 23.10 12.32
C SER A 117 -2.49 22.39 13.05
N MET A 118 -2.54 22.28 14.38
CA MET A 118 -1.64 21.46 15.19
C MET A 118 -1.35 20.08 14.58
N GLY A 119 -2.37 19.35 14.14
CA GLY A 119 -2.22 18.03 13.54
C GLY A 119 -1.52 18.07 12.18
N GLY A 120 -1.65 19.17 11.43
CA GLY A 120 -0.84 19.41 10.22
C GLY A 120 0.63 19.62 10.57
N GLY A 121 0.92 20.35 11.64
CA GLY A 121 2.28 20.47 12.18
C GLY A 121 2.87 19.13 12.62
N ALA A 122 2.09 18.34 13.35
CA ALA A 122 2.47 17.00 13.79
C ALA A 122 2.68 16.04 12.61
N ALA A 123 1.89 16.16 11.55
CA ALA A 123 2.08 15.38 10.31
C ALA A 123 3.43 15.67 9.65
N PHE A 124 3.94 16.90 9.70
CA PHE A 124 5.29 17.22 9.23
C PHE A 124 6.37 16.54 10.10
N LEU A 125 6.21 16.55 11.43
CA LEU A 125 7.14 15.85 12.34
C LEU A 125 7.15 14.34 12.07
N ALA A 126 5.96 13.77 11.83
CA ALA A 126 5.80 12.35 11.50
C ALA A 126 6.44 12.00 10.16
N ALA A 127 6.20 12.81 9.12
CA ALA A 127 6.72 12.62 7.78
C ALA A 127 8.26 12.71 7.73
N ASP A 128 8.85 13.69 8.42
CA ASP A 128 10.32 13.79 8.58
C ASP A 128 10.90 12.49 9.15
N SER A 129 10.32 11.99 10.24
CA SER A 129 10.78 10.73 10.85
C SER A 129 10.60 9.53 9.94
N LEU A 130 9.47 9.41 9.23
CA LEU A 130 9.20 8.31 8.32
C LEU A 130 10.15 8.32 7.11
N VAL A 131 10.38 9.49 6.51
CA VAL A 131 11.32 9.65 5.38
C VAL A 131 12.75 9.35 5.82
N THR A 132 13.19 9.91 6.94
CA THR A 132 14.54 9.68 7.50
C THR A 132 14.79 8.19 7.79
N ASN A 133 13.75 7.47 8.22
CA ASN A 133 13.83 6.03 8.50
C ASN A 133 13.54 5.13 7.28
N GLY A 134 13.41 5.71 6.08
CA GLY A 134 13.23 4.95 4.83
C GLY A 134 11.88 4.21 4.74
N ASN A 135 10.82 4.74 5.36
CA ASN A 135 9.49 4.17 5.21
C ASN A 135 9.04 4.25 3.73
N THR A 136 8.54 3.12 3.21
CA THR A 136 8.14 3.00 1.80
C THR A 136 6.63 3.10 1.59
N ASN A 137 5.82 3.02 2.66
CA ASN A 137 4.35 3.08 2.59
C ASN A 137 3.84 4.53 2.49
N LEU A 138 4.52 5.49 3.13
CA LEU A 138 4.16 6.89 3.08
C LEU A 138 4.47 7.47 1.70
N LYS A 139 3.44 7.88 0.96
CA LYS A 139 3.57 8.40 -0.41
C LYS A 139 3.37 9.90 -0.53
N THR A 140 2.60 10.52 0.37
CA THR A 140 2.36 11.97 0.32
C THR A 140 2.06 12.57 1.69
N LEU A 141 2.29 13.88 1.79
CA LEU A 141 1.94 14.71 2.93
C LEU A 141 0.93 15.79 2.50
N VAL A 142 -0.18 15.92 3.24
CA VAL A 142 -1.20 16.95 3.01
C VAL A 142 -1.42 17.80 4.27
N GLY A 143 -1.09 19.08 4.20
CA GLY A 143 -1.29 20.03 5.30
C GLY A 143 -2.50 20.94 5.07
N LEU A 144 -3.47 20.92 5.97
CA LEU A 144 -4.63 21.82 5.96
C LEU A 144 -4.43 22.92 7.01
N ALA A 145 -4.04 24.12 6.59
CA ALA A 145 -3.59 25.18 7.48
C ALA A 145 -2.64 24.68 8.58
N PRO A 146 -1.49 24.07 8.23
CA PRO A 146 -0.64 23.38 9.21
C PRO A 146 0.04 24.37 10.17
N ALA A 147 -0.04 24.12 11.48
CA ALA A 147 0.61 24.94 12.48
C ALA A 147 2.09 24.55 12.64
N GLU A 148 2.97 25.53 12.66
CA GLU A 148 4.35 25.32 13.16
C GLU A 148 4.32 24.76 14.59
N SER A 149 4.98 23.62 14.78
CA SER A 149 5.14 23.03 16.11
C SER A 149 6.43 23.51 16.74
N SER A 150 6.39 24.59 17.53
CA SER A 150 7.58 25.11 18.25
C SER A 150 7.63 24.71 19.73
N SER A 151 6.67 23.90 20.19
CA SER A 151 6.66 23.38 21.56
C SER A 151 7.75 22.32 21.75
N ASN A 152 8.27 22.17 22.97
CA ASN A 152 9.08 21.01 23.37
C ASN A 152 10.36 20.80 22.53
N GLY A 153 10.87 21.86 21.89
CA GLY A 153 12.14 21.85 21.15
C GLY A 153 12.07 21.28 19.74
N VAL A 154 10.87 21.05 19.21
CA VAL A 154 10.66 20.58 17.83
C VAL A 154 10.30 21.74 16.91
N SER A 155 10.30 21.51 15.60
CA SER A 155 9.94 22.51 14.59
C SER A 155 9.45 21.81 13.32
N SER A 156 8.18 22.03 12.95
CA SER A 156 7.60 21.50 11.72
C SER A 156 8.25 22.14 10.47
N ILE A 157 8.62 23.42 10.56
CA ILE A 157 9.39 24.18 9.57
C ILE A 157 10.78 23.59 9.38
N ALA A 158 11.45 23.18 10.46
CA ALA A 158 12.76 22.52 10.35
C ALA A 158 12.62 21.10 9.79
N SER A 159 11.63 20.33 10.26
CA SER A 159 11.33 18.98 9.77
C SER A 159 11.02 18.95 8.27
N ALA A 160 10.37 20.00 7.74
CA ALA A 160 10.10 20.12 6.30
C ALA A 160 11.36 19.90 5.43
N THR A 161 12.54 20.30 5.91
CA THR A 161 13.81 20.17 5.18
C THR A 161 14.26 18.73 4.88
N GLN A 162 13.65 17.73 5.52
CA GLN A 162 13.94 16.32 5.27
C GLN A 162 12.84 15.63 4.44
N ILE A 163 11.69 16.28 4.25
CA ILE A 163 10.53 15.67 3.60
C ILE A 163 10.69 15.81 2.10
N THR A 164 11.11 14.73 1.45
CA THR A 164 11.28 14.60 -0.01
C THR A 164 10.00 14.15 -0.71
N LEU A 165 8.98 13.74 0.04
CA LEU A 165 7.73 13.22 -0.50
C LEU A 165 6.91 14.30 -1.21
N PRO A 166 6.17 13.93 -2.26
CA PRO A 166 5.15 14.79 -2.85
C PRO A 166 4.24 15.39 -1.78
N SER A 167 4.09 16.71 -1.78
CA SER A 167 3.40 17.41 -0.68
C SER A 167 2.42 18.47 -1.16
N LEU A 168 1.22 18.52 -0.56
CA LEU A 168 0.19 19.51 -0.83
C LEU A 168 -0.18 20.29 0.43
N ILE A 169 -0.09 21.61 0.39
CA ILE A 169 -0.49 22.47 1.50
C ILE A 169 -1.69 23.32 1.07
N LEU A 170 -2.77 23.31 1.83
CA LEU A 170 -3.89 24.23 1.66
C LEU A 170 -3.88 25.28 2.77
N SER A 171 -4.04 26.53 2.39
CA SER A 171 -3.86 27.69 3.25
C SER A 171 -5.02 28.66 3.04
N GLY A 172 -5.78 28.97 4.10
CA GLY A 172 -6.77 30.05 4.04
C GLY A 172 -6.06 31.41 4.02
N VAL A 173 -6.35 32.27 3.05
CA VAL A 173 -5.66 33.57 2.95
C VAL A 173 -5.92 34.46 4.17
N GLN A 174 -7.08 34.30 4.81
CA GLN A 174 -7.50 35.07 5.99
C GLN A 174 -7.31 34.30 7.29
N ASP A 175 -6.57 33.20 7.26
CA ASP A 175 -6.18 32.48 8.46
C ASP A 175 -5.37 33.39 9.39
N GLY A 176 -5.96 33.74 10.52
CA GLY A 176 -5.30 34.46 11.61
C GLY A 176 -4.98 33.57 12.82
N VAL A 177 -5.35 32.29 12.81
CA VAL A 177 -5.06 31.35 13.91
C VAL A 177 -3.64 30.81 13.74
N THR A 178 -3.29 30.40 12.53
CA THR A 178 -1.94 30.04 12.11
C THR A 178 -1.60 30.85 10.85
N PRO A 179 -1.22 32.13 11.01
CA PRO A 179 -0.98 33.02 9.88
C PRO A 179 -0.08 32.39 8.79
N PRO A 180 -0.48 32.42 7.50
CA PRO A 180 0.26 31.73 6.45
C PRO A 180 1.74 32.12 6.36
N ALA A 181 2.07 33.39 6.62
CA ALA A 181 3.44 33.90 6.58
C ALA A 181 4.34 33.31 7.68
N ASP A 182 3.75 32.91 8.81
CA ASP A 182 4.48 32.41 9.98
C ASP A 182 4.53 30.88 10.02
N HIS A 183 3.56 30.21 9.39
CA HIS A 183 3.40 28.75 9.47
C HIS A 183 3.44 28.09 8.08
N HIS A 184 2.42 28.30 7.25
CA HIS A 184 2.22 27.50 6.03
C HIS A 184 3.31 27.71 4.98
N ILE A 185 3.64 28.97 4.72
CA ILE A 185 4.60 29.36 3.68
C ILE A 185 6.03 28.94 4.05
N PRO A 186 6.53 29.19 5.29
CA PRO A 186 7.83 28.66 5.70
C PRO A 186 7.92 27.14 5.63
N MET A 187 6.87 26.41 6.05
CA MET A 187 6.82 24.96 5.95
C MET A 187 6.90 24.49 4.49
N TYR A 188 6.10 25.09 3.59
CA TYR A 188 6.15 24.80 2.15
C TYR A 188 7.51 25.12 1.53
N ASN A 189 8.07 26.30 1.81
CA ASN A 189 9.35 26.73 1.24
C ASN A 189 10.49 25.79 1.63
N ASN A 190 10.49 25.31 2.87
CA ASN A 190 11.52 24.42 3.39
C ASN A 190 11.39 22.96 2.95
N LEU A 191 10.23 22.53 2.42
CA LEU A 191 10.07 21.16 1.92
C LEU A 191 11.20 20.80 0.93
N ALA A 192 11.89 19.69 1.19
CA ALA A 192 12.89 19.12 0.28
C ALA A 192 12.28 18.37 -0.91
N SER A 193 10.95 18.33 -0.99
CA SER A 193 10.20 17.70 -2.08
C SER A 193 10.43 18.38 -3.42
N ASP A 194 10.71 17.55 -4.44
CA ASP A 194 10.78 17.96 -5.84
C ASP A 194 9.39 18.10 -6.49
N CYS A 195 8.32 17.70 -5.80
CA CYS A 195 6.93 17.93 -6.22
C CYS A 195 6.06 18.41 -5.05
N LYS A 196 5.99 19.72 -4.86
CA LYS A 196 5.22 20.39 -3.83
C LYS A 196 4.32 21.48 -4.39
N THR A 197 3.13 21.60 -3.85
CA THR A 197 2.17 22.66 -4.16
C THR A 197 1.65 23.28 -2.86
N ILE A 198 1.57 24.61 -2.80
CA ILE A 198 0.76 25.32 -1.80
C ILE A 198 -0.37 26.06 -2.50
N ILE A 199 -1.59 25.86 -2.02
CA ILE A 199 -2.82 26.49 -2.52
C ILE A 199 -3.31 27.47 -1.46
N HIS A 200 -3.42 28.72 -1.87
CA HIS A 200 -3.95 29.83 -1.08
C HIS A 200 -5.42 30.05 -1.44
N VAL A 201 -6.34 29.60 -0.59
CA VAL A 201 -7.79 29.76 -0.79
C VAL A 201 -8.19 31.20 -0.57
N THR A 202 -8.56 31.89 -1.65
CA THR A 202 -8.95 33.30 -1.63
C THR A 202 -10.23 33.48 -0.82
N GLY A 203 -10.19 34.32 0.21
CA GLY A 203 -11.33 34.53 1.11
C GLY A 203 -11.45 33.47 2.21
N GLY A 204 -10.59 32.44 2.19
CA GLY A 204 -10.64 31.28 3.07
C GLY A 204 -10.09 31.52 4.48
N ALA A 205 -10.58 30.72 5.41
CA ALA A 205 -10.37 30.80 6.85
C ALA A 205 -9.50 29.64 7.37
N HIS A 206 -9.07 29.68 8.63
CA HIS A 206 -8.31 28.59 9.27
C HIS A 206 -9.17 27.34 9.43
N CYS A 207 -10.23 27.45 10.21
CA CYS A 207 -11.06 26.35 10.69
C CYS A 207 -11.97 25.78 9.61
N TYR A 208 -12.13 26.45 8.47
CA TYR A 208 -13.07 26.08 7.42
C TYR A 208 -12.70 24.80 6.68
N PHE A 209 -11.57 24.15 7.01
CA PHE A 209 -11.23 22.79 6.58
C PHE A 209 -11.97 21.68 7.35
N ALA A 210 -12.58 22.00 8.49
CA ALA A 210 -13.39 21.09 9.31
C ALA A 210 -14.88 21.49 9.27
N ASN A 211 -15.75 20.70 9.89
CA ASN A 211 -17.10 21.16 10.24
C ASN A 211 -17.07 22.19 11.38
N SER A 212 -18.15 22.99 11.46
CA SER A 212 -18.34 23.96 12.54
C SER A 212 -18.30 23.25 13.90
N ASN A 213 -17.55 23.85 14.84
CA ASN A 213 -17.37 23.35 16.19
C ASN A 213 -16.91 24.49 17.09
N ALA A 214 -17.26 24.42 18.38
CA ALA A 214 -17.11 25.54 19.30
C ALA A 214 -15.67 26.05 19.44
N ALA A 215 -14.68 25.14 19.51
CA ALA A 215 -13.28 25.52 19.70
C ALA A 215 -12.75 26.30 18.49
N CYS A 216 -13.00 25.76 17.30
CA CYS A 216 -12.49 26.34 16.07
C CYS A 216 -13.25 27.62 15.69
N ASP A 217 -14.59 27.64 15.82
CA ASP A 217 -15.37 28.84 15.53
C ASP A 217 -15.03 29.99 16.49
N PHE A 218 -14.73 29.69 17.76
CA PHE A 218 -14.24 30.69 18.71
C PHE A 218 -12.89 31.25 18.28
N GLY A 219 -11.89 30.39 18.03
CA GLY A 219 -10.55 30.82 17.61
C GLY A 219 -10.56 31.63 16.31
N GLU A 220 -11.37 31.21 15.33
CA GLU A 220 -11.55 31.94 14.08
C GLU A 220 -12.10 33.35 14.33
N SER A 221 -13.14 33.47 15.15
CA SER A 221 -13.84 34.74 15.39
C SER A 221 -12.98 35.80 16.11
N THR A 222 -11.92 35.38 16.79
CA THR A 222 -11.04 36.26 17.56
C THR A 222 -9.75 36.62 16.84
N SER A 223 -9.35 35.81 15.86
CA SER A 223 -8.00 35.89 15.27
C SER A 223 -8.02 36.22 13.78
N SER A 224 -9.05 35.78 13.05
CA SER A 224 -9.12 35.92 11.59
C SER A 224 -10.01 37.08 11.17
N ASN A 225 -9.58 37.82 10.15
CA ASN A 225 -10.28 39.00 9.64
C ASN A 225 -10.41 38.94 8.11
N GLY A 226 -11.55 39.38 7.58
CA GLY A 226 -11.75 39.53 6.13
C GLY A 226 -12.13 38.25 5.38
N ILE A 227 -12.47 37.17 6.09
CA ILE A 227 -13.03 35.94 5.51
C ILE A 227 -14.23 36.32 4.63
N SER A 228 -14.24 35.86 3.38
CA SER A 228 -15.23 36.26 2.37
C SER A 228 -15.92 35.11 1.65
N ILE A 229 -15.52 33.87 1.92
CA ILE A 229 -16.23 32.67 1.48
C ILE A 229 -16.83 31.95 2.69
N THR A 230 -17.83 31.12 2.44
CA THR A 230 -18.43 30.24 3.43
C THR A 230 -17.58 28.99 3.66
N ARG A 231 -17.82 28.31 4.78
CA ARG A 231 -17.21 27.01 5.09
C ARG A 231 -17.48 25.96 4.00
N GLN A 232 -18.69 25.93 3.46
CA GLN A 232 -19.06 25.01 2.39
C GLN A 232 -18.29 25.31 1.09
N GLU A 233 -18.12 26.58 0.71
CA GLU A 233 -17.32 26.96 -0.46
C GLU A 233 -15.85 26.58 -0.27
N GLN A 234 -15.29 26.74 0.94
CA GLN A 234 -13.94 26.29 1.24
C GLN A 234 -13.79 24.76 1.23
N HIS A 235 -14.78 24.01 1.71
CA HIS A 235 -14.82 22.55 1.57
C HIS A 235 -14.80 22.14 0.10
N GLN A 236 -15.62 22.77 -0.75
CA GLN A 236 -15.61 22.51 -2.18
C GLN A 236 -14.25 22.76 -2.81
N VAL A 237 -13.63 23.92 -2.54
CA VAL A 237 -12.27 24.21 -3.02
C VAL A 237 -11.28 23.15 -2.52
N THR A 238 -11.36 22.77 -1.24
CA THR A 238 -10.48 21.77 -0.64
C THR A 238 -10.59 20.44 -1.37
N PHE A 239 -11.81 19.92 -1.54
CA PHE A 239 -12.02 18.61 -2.15
C PHE A 239 -11.75 18.60 -3.65
N ASP A 240 -12.01 19.70 -4.37
CA ASP A 240 -11.68 19.80 -5.79
C ASP A 240 -10.18 19.57 -6.06
N PHE A 241 -9.30 19.97 -5.13
CA PHE A 241 -7.85 19.81 -5.28
C PHE A 241 -7.30 18.58 -4.55
N VAL A 242 -7.73 18.33 -3.31
CA VAL A 242 -7.21 17.22 -2.50
C VAL A 242 -7.61 15.88 -3.10
N ASN A 243 -8.81 15.74 -3.67
CA ASN A 243 -9.23 14.51 -4.32
C ASN A 243 -8.29 14.14 -5.48
N LEU A 244 -8.06 15.08 -6.40
CA LEU A 244 -7.16 14.87 -7.54
C LEU A 244 -5.73 14.55 -7.09
N TRP A 245 -5.26 15.22 -6.04
CA TRP A 245 -3.93 14.96 -5.48
C TRP A 245 -3.82 13.56 -4.86
N LEU A 246 -4.81 13.13 -4.09
CA LEU A 246 -4.80 11.81 -3.46
C LEU A 246 -4.98 10.69 -4.49
N ASP A 247 -5.84 10.87 -5.49
CA ASP A 247 -6.01 9.88 -6.56
C ASP A 247 -4.72 9.73 -7.37
N TYR A 248 -4.03 10.84 -7.67
CA TYR A 248 -2.68 10.80 -8.24
C TYR A 248 -1.66 10.10 -7.33
N THR A 249 -1.51 10.56 -6.09
CA THR A 249 -0.39 10.14 -5.23
C THR A 249 -0.58 8.77 -4.57
N LEU A 250 -1.83 8.31 -4.41
CA LEU A 250 -2.15 7.05 -3.72
C LEU A 250 -2.78 5.98 -4.61
N LYS A 251 -3.37 6.35 -5.75
CA LYS A 251 -3.97 5.39 -6.70
C LYS A 251 -3.28 5.39 -8.06
N ALA A 252 -2.20 6.15 -8.20
CA ALA A 252 -1.47 6.31 -9.45
C ALA A 252 -2.36 6.82 -10.62
N ASP A 253 -3.39 7.63 -10.34
CA ASP A 253 -4.19 8.24 -11.39
C ASP A 253 -3.49 9.48 -11.98
N CYS A 254 -2.86 9.27 -13.12
CA CYS A 254 -2.06 10.27 -13.81
C CYS A 254 -2.87 11.33 -14.54
N ASN A 255 -4.10 10.97 -14.94
CA ASN A 255 -5.00 11.95 -15.51
C ASN A 255 -5.37 12.99 -14.45
N ASP A 256 -5.55 12.56 -13.19
CA ASP A 256 -5.89 13.48 -12.11
C ASP A 256 -4.78 14.48 -11.78
N PHE A 257 -3.50 14.15 -12.00
CA PHE A 257 -2.43 15.16 -11.92
C PHE A 257 -2.51 16.19 -13.05
N THR A 258 -2.89 15.78 -14.26
CA THR A 258 -3.12 16.71 -15.37
C THR A 258 -4.28 17.65 -15.04
N VAL A 259 -5.42 17.07 -14.60
CA VAL A 259 -6.60 17.84 -14.20
C VAL A 259 -6.31 18.76 -13.01
N PHE A 260 -5.46 18.33 -12.07
CA PHE A 260 -5.01 19.13 -10.93
C PHE A 260 -4.27 20.38 -11.41
N ASN A 261 -3.29 20.23 -12.30
CA ASN A 261 -2.52 21.36 -12.83
C ASN A 261 -3.37 22.30 -13.70
N ASP A 262 -4.27 21.75 -14.52
CA ASP A 262 -5.24 22.56 -15.28
C ASP A 262 -6.14 23.36 -14.32
N SER A 263 -6.63 22.71 -13.26
CA SER A 263 -7.47 23.34 -12.23
C SER A 263 -6.73 24.43 -11.47
N LEU A 264 -5.44 24.23 -11.16
CA LEU A 264 -4.59 25.25 -10.54
C LEU A 264 -4.49 26.49 -11.44
N ALA A 265 -4.27 26.29 -12.75
CA ALA A 265 -4.07 27.38 -13.70
C ALA A 265 -5.33 28.21 -13.96
N VAL A 266 -6.53 27.61 -13.88
CA VAL A 266 -7.78 28.28 -14.29
C VAL A 266 -8.68 28.70 -13.13
N SER A 267 -8.47 28.18 -11.91
CA SER A 267 -9.39 28.42 -10.79
C SER A 267 -9.28 29.86 -10.26
N PRO A 268 -10.36 30.66 -10.26
CA PRO A 268 -10.36 32.00 -9.67
C PRO A 268 -10.48 32.00 -8.14
N ARG A 269 -10.69 30.82 -7.53
CA ARG A 269 -10.92 30.65 -6.08
C ARG A 269 -9.63 30.60 -5.28
N ILE A 270 -8.48 30.51 -5.94
CA ILE A 270 -7.19 30.27 -5.32
C ILE A 270 -6.09 31.13 -5.94
N ASN A 271 -5.00 31.30 -5.21
CA ASN A 271 -3.67 31.49 -5.79
C ASN A 271 -2.84 30.26 -5.42
N PHE A 272 -1.72 30.01 -6.09
CA PHE A 272 -0.86 28.89 -5.76
C PHE A 272 0.61 29.17 -6.06
N ASP A 273 1.48 28.50 -5.33
CA ASP A 273 2.88 28.29 -5.70
C ASP A 273 3.11 26.80 -5.87
N GLN A 274 3.83 26.41 -6.92
CA GLN A 274 4.15 25.01 -7.20
C GLN A 274 5.59 24.87 -7.66
N VAL A 275 6.25 23.83 -7.16
CA VAL A 275 7.51 23.30 -7.69
C VAL A 275 7.26 21.81 -7.93
N CYS A 276 7.15 21.40 -9.20
CA CYS A 276 7.08 19.98 -9.55
C CYS A 276 7.99 19.69 -10.74
N ASN A 277 9.17 19.14 -10.46
CA ASN A 277 10.20 18.84 -11.43
C ASN A 277 9.91 17.49 -12.12
N GLY A 278 8.86 17.49 -12.91
CA GLY A 278 8.40 16.32 -13.63
C GLY A 278 7.44 15.43 -12.82
N PRO A 279 6.71 14.58 -13.54
CA PRO A 279 5.72 13.66 -12.98
C PRO A 279 6.37 12.60 -12.09
N MET A 280 5.68 12.19 -11.03
CA MET A 280 6.16 11.21 -10.06
C MET A 280 6.39 9.86 -10.75
N SER A 281 7.51 9.21 -10.44
CA SER A 281 7.76 7.83 -10.85
C SER A 281 7.05 6.88 -9.88
N PHE A 282 6.08 6.11 -10.37
CA PHE A 282 5.40 5.10 -9.56
C PHE A 282 6.13 3.76 -9.67
N GLU A 283 6.55 3.21 -8.54
CA GLU A 283 7.19 1.90 -8.45
C GLU A 283 6.16 0.90 -7.90
N SER A 284 5.95 -0.21 -8.61
CA SER A 284 5.11 -1.32 -8.16
C SER A 284 5.84 -2.64 -8.40
N SER A 285 5.54 -3.66 -7.60
CA SER A 285 6.12 -4.99 -7.76
C SER A 285 5.04 -6.06 -7.86
N GLU A 286 5.19 -6.99 -8.79
CA GLU A 286 4.30 -8.14 -8.96
C GLU A 286 5.08 -9.46 -9.07
N THR A 287 4.41 -10.57 -8.77
CA THR A 287 4.94 -11.91 -9.03
C THR A 287 4.07 -12.61 -10.08
N ALA A 288 4.73 -13.24 -11.04
CA ALA A 288 4.08 -14.00 -12.10
C ALA A 288 4.73 -15.38 -12.21
N THR A 289 3.95 -16.38 -12.64
CA THR A 289 4.47 -17.74 -12.82
C THR A 289 3.97 -18.33 -14.12
N ILE A 290 4.88 -18.93 -14.89
CA ILE A 290 4.59 -19.62 -16.16
C ILE A 290 5.17 -21.04 -16.18
N CYS A 291 4.68 -21.89 -17.09
CA CYS A 291 5.30 -23.21 -17.32
C CYS A 291 6.52 -23.11 -18.25
N GLN A 292 7.42 -24.08 -18.14
CA GLN A 292 8.57 -24.17 -19.01
C GLN A 292 8.16 -24.28 -20.48
N GLY A 293 8.64 -23.35 -21.30
CA GLY A 293 8.31 -23.24 -22.71
C GLY A 293 7.23 -22.20 -23.02
N ASP A 294 6.50 -21.71 -22.01
CA ASP A 294 5.57 -20.61 -22.16
C ASP A 294 6.30 -19.25 -22.22
N ILE A 295 5.54 -18.22 -22.60
CA ILE A 295 6.02 -16.84 -22.69
C ILE A 295 5.13 -15.97 -21.81
N TYR A 296 5.74 -15.22 -20.90
CA TYR A 296 5.11 -14.11 -20.19
C TYR A 296 5.31 -12.81 -20.98
N THR A 297 4.28 -11.98 -21.08
CA THR A 297 4.39 -10.62 -21.61
C THR A 297 4.40 -9.65 -20.45
N PHE A 298 5.51 -8.93 -20.28
CA PHE A 298 5.69 -7.92 -19.24
C PHE A 298 4.81 -6.69 -19.51
N PRO A 299 4.55 -5.85 -18.48
CA PRO A 299 3.74 -4.64 -18.63
C PRO A 299 4.20 -3.68 -19.75
N ASP A 300 5.51 -3.61 -20.04
CA ASP A 300 6.07 -2.80 -21.14
C ASP A 300 5.90 -3.43 -22.54
N GLY A 301 5.27 -4.61 -22.63
CA GLY A 301 5.06 -5.37 -23.85
C GLY A 301 6.26 -6.22 -24.28
N THR A 302 7.37 -6.20 -23.55
CA THR A 302 8.47 -7.16 -23.76
C THR A 302 8.08 -8.55 -23.26
N THR A 303 8.85 -9.57 -23.61
CA THR A 303 8.50 -10.96 -23.30
C THR A 303 9.65 -11.72 -22.65
N GLY A 304 9.33 -12.59 -21.69
CA GLY A 304 10.28 -13.46 -21.00
C GLY A 304 9.81 -14.91 -20.93
N SER A 305 10.75 -15.85 -20.93
CA SER A 305 10.48 -17.31 -20.82
C SER A 305 11.42 -18.02 -19.83
N THR A 306 12.22 -17.25 -19.09
CA THR A 306 13.16 -17.73 -18.07
C THR A 306 12.91 -16.98 -16.78
N ALA A 307 13.16 -17.64 -15.64
CA ALA A 307 12.98 -17.01 -14.33
C ALA A 307 13.88 -15.76 -14.22
N THR A 308 13.29 -14.62 -13.92
CA THR A 308 13.97 -13.32 -13.92
C THR A 308 13.19 -12.29 -13.12
N THR A 309 13.88 -11.25 -12.67
CA THR A 309 13.26 -9.98 -12.30
C THR A 309 13.38 -9.04 -13.49
N HIS A 310 12.27 -8.45 -13.94
CA HIS A 310 12.22 -7.53 -15.08
C HIS A 310 11.59 -6.21 -14.63
N ILE A 311 12.18 -5.10 -15.07
CA ILE A 311 11.65 -3.75 -14.79
C ILE A 311 11.05 -3.20 -16.07
N SER A 312 9.73 -3.03 -16.08
CA SER A 312 8.97 -2.39 -17.15
C SER A 312 8.85 -0.90 -16.92
N ALA A 313 9.44 -0.10 -17.82
CA ALA A 313 9.26 1.34 -17.85
C ALA A 313 8.06 1.72 -18.74
N LEU A 314 6.96 2.11 -18.13
CA LEU A 314 5.76 2.58 -18.83
C LEU A 314 5.81 4.10 -18.89
N ILE A 315 6.14 4.63 -20.06
CA ILE A 315 6.20 6.07 -20.29
C ILE A 315 4.83 6.53 -20.77
N SER A 316 4.11 7.28 -19.96
CA SER A 316 2.81 7.84 -20.36
C SER A 316 3.00 9.21 -21.03
N THR A 317 2.12 9.51 -22.00
CA THR A 317 2.05 10.86 -22.60
C THR A 317 1.49 11.91 -21.64
N GLY A 318 0.89 11.49 -20.51
CA GLY A 318 0.32 12.34 -19.46
C GLY A 318 1.25 12.60 -18.28
N GLY A 319 2.52 12.17 -18.38
CA GLY A 319 3.53 12.50 -17.40
C GLY A 319 3.94 11.32 -16.55
N CYS A 320 3.07 10.59 -15.84
CA CYS A 320 3.59 9.52 -14.98
C CYS A 320 4.35 8.47 -15.78
N ASP A 321 5.65 8.38 -15.52
CA ASP A 321 6.43 7.23 -15.88
C ASP A 321 6.25 6.24 -14.72
N SER A 322 5.91 4.99 -14.98
CA SER A 322 5.86 3.97 -13.94
C SER A 322 6.89 2.89 -14.20
N LEU A 323 7.50 2.41 -13.12
CA LEU A 323 8.36 1.25 -13.10
C LEU A 323 7.58 0.11 -12.45
N VAL A 324 7.38 -0.97 -13.21
CA VAL A 324 6.78 -2.20 -12.70
C VAL A 324 7.88 -3.26 -12.63
N GLU A 325 8.22 -3.70 -11.43
CA GLU A 325 9.13 -4.82 -11.20
C GLU A 325 8.33 -6.13 -11.19
N THR A 326 8.45 -6.92 -12.26
CA THR A 326 7.87 -8.27 -12.32
C THR A 326 8.93 -9.29 -11.91
N THR A 327 8.68 -10.06 -10.85
CA THR A 327 9.41 -11.31 -10.57
C THR A 327 8.69 -12.46 -11.27
N LEU A 328 9.29 -12.96 -12.36
CA LEU A 328 8.78 -14.08 -13.13
C LEU A 328 9.45 -15.38 -12.68
N ASP A 329 8.64 -16.34 -12.23
CA ASP A 329 9.06 -17.71 -11.94
C ASP A 329 8.66 -18.66 -13.08
N VAL A 330 9.52 -19.64 -13.37
CA VAL A 330 9.27 -20.68 -14.38
C VAL A 330 9.21 -22.05 -13.73
N ILE A 331 8.05 -22.70 -13.82
CA ILE A 331 7.85 -24.05 -13.33
C ILE A 331 8.26 -25.05 -14.42
N ASN A 332 9.23 -25.91 -14.11
CA ASN A 332 9.67 -26.96 -15.03
C ASN A 332 8.58 -28.02 -15.23
N SER A 333 8.37 -28.42 -16.49
CA SER A 333 7.67 -29.65 -16.85
C SER A 333 8.71 -30.69 -17.26
N TYR A 334 8.59 -31.91 -16.72
CA TYR A 334 9.54 -32.98 -17.01
C TYR A 334 8.94 -33.97 -18.01
N ASN A 335 9.67 -34.23 -19.10
CA ASN A 335 9.44 -35.33 -20.03
C ASN A 335 10.55 -36.37 -19.79
N ILE A 336 10.27 -37.40 -19.00
CA ILE A 336 11.25 -38.42 -18.62
C ILE A 336 10.94 -39.72 -19.35
N THR A 337 11.97 -40.32 -19.96
CA THR A 337 11.92 -41.70 -20.43
C THR A 337 12.72 -42.59 -19.48
N GLU A 338 12.14 -43.70 -19.06
CA GLU A 338 12.80 -44.66 -18.17
C GLU A 338 12.55 -46.10 -18.61
N SER A 339 13.40 -47.01 -18.16
CA SER A 339 13.24 -48.45 -18.37
C SER A 339 13.16 -49.19 -17.04
N ALA A 340 12.25 -50.15 -16.97
CA ALA A 340 12.05 -51.02 -15.82
C ALA A 340 11.97 -52.47 -16.28
N SER A 341 12.38 -53.41 -15.43
CA SER A 341 12.21 -54.84 -15.70
C SER A 341 11.64 -55.57 -14.50
N ILE A 342 10.67 -56.44 -14.76
CA ILE A 342 10.06 -57.32 -13.76
C ILE A 342 10.25 -58.79 -14.17
N CYS A 343 10.27 -59.69 -13.18
CA CYS A 343 10.23 -61.13 -13.47
C CYS A 343 8.83 -61.54 -13.95
N GLN A 344 8.77 -62.59 -14.77
CA GLN A 344 7.50 -63.19 -15.18
C GLN A 344 6.65 -63.58 -13.98
N GLY A 345 5.40 -63.07 -13.93
CA GLY A 345 4.46 -63.27 -12.83
C GLY A 345 4.44 -62.15 -11.78
N SER A 346 5.39 -61.19 -11.84
CA SER A 346 5.36 -59.98 -11.04
C SER A 346 4.50 -58.87 -11.68
N THR A 347 4.29 -57.78 -10.96
CA THR A 347 3.56 -56.60 -11.43
C THR A 347 4.40 -55.35 -11.16
N TYR A 348 4.45 -54.45 -12.13
CA TYR A 348 5.06 -53.13 -12.00
C TYR A 348 3.96 -52.08 -11.79
N THR A 349 4.20 -51.11 -10.91
CA THR A 349 3.33 -49.96 -10.69
C THR A 349 3.99 -48.73 -11.31
N PHE A 350 3.33 -48.12 -12.28
CA PHE A 350 3.77 -46.90 -12.95
C PHE A 350 3.68 -45.69 -12.01
N PRO A 351 4.37 -44.58 -12.33
CA PRO A 351 4.35 -43.35 -11.53
C PRO A 351 2.95 -42.76 -11.25
N ASP A 352 1.96 -42.99 -12.12
CA ASP A 352 0.56 -42.57 -11.91
C ASP A 352 -0.27 -43.55 -11.06
N GLY A 353 0.34 -44.65 -10.57
CA GLY A 353 -0.31 -45.68 -9.77
C GLY A 353 -0.98 -46.79 -10.56
N THR A 354 -1.03 -46.70 -11.90
CA THR A 354 -1.50 -47.80 -12.74
C THR A 354 -0.52 -48.97 -12.73
N THR A 355 -0.96 -50.17 -13.08
CA THR A 355 -0.11 -51.37 -13.01
C THR A 355 -0.10 -52.18 -14.29
N SER A 356 1.01 -52.87 -14.57
CA SER A 356 1.12 -53.84 -15.66
C SER A 356 1.98 -55.04 -15.27
N SER A 357 1.62 -56.21 -15.80
CA SER A 357 2.39 -57.45 -15.73
C SER A 357 2.91 -57.91 -17.11
N ALA A 358 2.72 -57.10 -18.14
CA ALA A 358 3.14 -57.38 -19.52
C ALA A 358 4.14 -56.34 -20.00
N ALA A 359 5.05 -56.75 -20.89
CA ALA A 359 6.01 -55.83 -21.49
C ALA A 359 5.26 -54.79 -22.33
N THR A 360 5.51 -53.51 -22.05
CA THR A 360 4.75 -52.40 -22.64
C THR A 360 5.49 -51.09 -22.50
N THR A 361 5.14 -50.11 -23.33
CA THR A 361 5.52 -48.71 -23.13
C THR A 361 4.27 -47.99 -22.64
N TYR A 362 4.34 -47.36 -21.47
CA TYR A 362 3.20 -46.71 -20.83
C TYR A 362 3.55 -45.26 -20.44
N THR A 363 2.62 -44.34 -20.69
CA THR A 363 2.78 -42.91 -20.39
C THR A 363 1.96 -42.54 -19.16
N SER A 364 2.63 -42.19 -18.07
CA SER A 364 2.02 -41.62 -16.87
C SER A 364 1.88 -40.11 -17.04
N ASN A 365 0.67 -39.57 -16.88
CA ASN A 365 0.42 -38.13 -16.84
C ASN A 365 0.33 -37.68 -15.38
N LEU A 366 1.23 -36.80 -14.95
CA LEU A 366 1.30 -36.28 -13.59
C LEU A 366 0.84 -34.83 -13.58
N THR A 367 -0.30 -34.57 -12.94
CA THR A 367 -0.86 -33.23 -12.80
C THR A 367 -0.23 -32.53 -11.60
N SER A 368 0.42 -31.38 -11.82
CA SER A 368 0.94 -30.57 -10.71
C SER A 368 -0.14 -29.59 -10.21
N VAL A 369 -0.03 -29.16 -8.95
CA VAL A 369 -0.98 -28.21 -8.33
C VAL A 369 -1.06 -26.88 -9.11
N ASN A 370 -0.01 -26.54 -9.85
CA ASN A 370 0.11 -25.28 -10.60
C ASN A 370 -0.10 -25.45 -12.12
N GLY A 371 -0.57 -26.61 -12.59
CA GLY A 371 -0.96 -26.83 -14.00
C GLY A 371 0.18 -27.05 -15.01
N CYS A 372 1.44 -27.01 -14.57
CA CYS A 372 2.58 -27.44 -15.38
C CYS A 372 2.73 -28.95 -15.25
N ASP A 373 2.01 -29.67 -16.11
CA ASP A 373 1.93 -31.14 -16.08
C ASP A 373 3.22 -31.78 -16.59
N SER A 374 3.58 -32.94 -16.02
CA SER A 374 4.75 -33.73 -16.42
C SER A 374 4.31 -35.08 -16.97
N ILE A 375 5.05 -35.62 -17.94
CA ILE A 375 4.83 -36.98 -18.46
C ILE A 375 6.06 -37.86 -18.24
N ILE A 376 5.81 -39.09 -17.78
CA ILE A 376 6.83 -40.13 -17.65
C ILE A 376 6.45 -41.28 -18.58
N GLU A 377 7.32 -41.59 -19.53
CA GLU A 377 7.19 -42.75 -20.40
C GLU A 377 8.08 -43.88 -19.87
N THR A 378 7.46 -44.94 -19.37
CA THR A 378 8.15 -46.11 -18.83
C THR A 378 8.09 -47.25 -19.85
N THR A 379 9.26 -47.72 -20.29
CA THR A 379 9.39 -48.98 -21.05
C THR A 379 9.60 -50.13 -20.07
N LEU A 380 8.58 -50.96 -19.91
CA LEU A 380 8.58 -52.13 -19.03
C LEU A 380 8.93 -53.40 -19.81
N ASP A 381 9.98 -54.10 -19.38
CA ASP A 381 10.36 -55.42 -19.87
C ASP A 381 9.97 -56.52 -18.87
N VAL A 382 9.57 -57.68 -19.38
CA VAL A 382 9.28 -58.87 -18.57
C VAL A 382 10.34 -59.93 -18.84
N VAL A 383 11.14 -60.22 -17.81
CA VAL A 383 12.23 -61.20 -17.86
C VAL A 383 11.71 -62.57 -17.42
N ASN A 384 11.89 -63.56 -18.28
CA ASN A 384 11.51 -64.94 -17.96
C ASN A 384 12.39 -65.48 -16.83
N SER A 385 11.76 -66.04 -15.79
CA SER A 385 12.47 -66.85 -14.81
C SER A 385 12.68 -68.26 -15.37
N TYR A 386 13.92 -68.69 -15.54
CA TYR A 386 14.24 -70.08 -15.89
C TYR A 386 14.46 -70.88 -14.61
N ASN A 387 13.60 -71.87 -14.37
CA ASN A 387 13.85 -72.88 -13.35
C ASN A 387 14.85 -73.89 -13.90
N ILE A 388 16.10 -73.83 -13.42
CA ILE A 388 17.09 -74.87 -13.73
C ILE A 388 16.78 -76.05 -12.80
N THR A 389 16.37 -77.17 -13.39
CA THR A 389 16.24 -78.42 -12.63
C THR A 389 17.59 -79.12 -12.66
N GLU A 390 18.35 -79.00 -11.57
CA GLU A 390 19.61 -79.73 -11.45
C GLU A 390 19.30 -81.15 -10.96
N SER A 391 19.52 -82.15 -11.82
CA SER A 391 19.41 -83.55 -11.42
C SER A 391 20.76 -84.05 -10.92
N ALA A 392 20.87 -84.31 -9.63
CA ALA A 392 22.04 -84.96 -9.06
C ALA A 392 21.84 -86.48 -9.00
N SER A 393 22.79 -87.23 -9.55
CA SER A 393 22.86 -88.68 -9.39
C SER A 393 23.92 -89.03 -8.35
N ILE A 394 23.51 -89.69 -7.27
CA ILE A 394 24.42 -90.27 -6.28
C ILE A 394 24.47 -91.80 -6.43
N CYS A 395 25.62 -92.38 -6.08
CA CYS A 395 25.77 -93.83 -5.97
C CYS A 395 25.01 -94.36 -4.74
N GLN A 396 24.62 -95.64 -4.75
CA GLN A 396 23.91 -96.28 -3.63
C GLN A 396 24.73 -96.15 -2.32
N GLY A 397 24.17 -95.43 -1.35
CA GLY A 397 24.81 -95.12 -0.05
C GLY A 397 25.51 -93.76 0.04
N GLY A 398 25.58 -92.99 -1.05
CA GLY A 398 26.09 -91.61 -1.03
C GLY A 398 25.08 -90.62 -0.45
N THR A 399 25.55 -89.46 -0.02
CA THR A 399 24.71 -88.34 0.43
C THR A 399 24.87 -87.14 -0.51
N TYR A 400 23.76 -86.53 -0.89
CA TYR A 400 23.73 -85.28 -1.64
C TYR A 400 23.37 -84.14 -0.69
N THR A 401 24.16 -83.06 -0.70
CA THR A 401 23.89 -81.87 0.13
C THR A 401 23.47 -80.74 -0.81
N PHE A 402 22.29 -80.18 -0.54
CA PHE A 402 21.67 -79.08 -1.26
C PHE A 402 22.28 -77.72 -0.89
#